data_AF-A0A7X4XKR4-F1
#
_entry.id   AF-A0A7X4XKR4-F1
#
_cell.length_a   1.000
_cell.length_b   1.000
_cell.length_c   1.000
_cell.angle_alpha   90.00
_cell.angle_beta   90.00
_cell.angle_gamma   90.00
#
_symmetry.space_group_name_H-M   'P 1'
#
loop_
_entity.id
_entity.type
_entity.pdbx_description
1 polymer ?
#
loop_
_entity_poly.entity_id
_entity_poly.type
_entity_poly.pdbx_seq_one_letter_code
_entity_poly.pdbx_strand_id
1 'polypeptide(L)'
;MQANILTFKPKTPLQKHLEEIEYDFEWLMDIYNYREYLIPAFEEDTQLVFAHAAYHKEFIDELVKICIENIFLPVAYTSDMQPTHDISEDMEDLVEEAWYVFKCIKHIYFIMRKYSQIVSDIEFDKMPWAFHEEVRQIDEIKFYDRKIEEKLWFCLLDDWKVEKHMKRKESDKRGLYYLNRGYEGNYDVEVYIFRLMMLLKKVSKTVGHCNLTAHDVDQVENVYDKISVQKAHKIQDLSMTIRDSIIRDNQEVSFDKVLDLYYV
;
A
#
# COMPACT_ATOMS: atom_id res chain seq x y z
N MET A 1 19.71 5.58 -46.96
CA MET A 1 19.78 5.38 -45.50
C MET A 1 18.36 5.24 -44.99
N GLN A 2 17.97 4.07 -44.48
CA GLN A 2 16.72 3.93 -43.74
C GLN A 2 16.95 4.50 -42.34
N ALA A 3 16.15 5.48 -41.95
CA ALA A 3 16.15 5.99 -40.59
C ALA A 3 15.60 4.88 -39.68
N ASN A 4 16.46 4.33 -38.82
CA ASN A 4 16.03 3.51 -37.69
C ASN A 4 15.31 4.44 -36.71
N ILE A 5 14.02 4.67 -36.95
CA ILE A 5 13.15 5.28 -35.94
C ILE A 5 13.00 4.20 -34.86
N LEU A 6 13.63 4.41 -33.70
CA LEU A 6 13.34 3.65 -32.49
C LEU A 6 11.85 3.87 -32.17
N THR A 7 10.98 3.01 -32.67
CA THR A 7 9.58 3.00 -32.29
C THR A 7 9.50 2.45 -30.87
N PHE A 8 9.31 3.35 -29.90
CA PHE A 8 8.99 2.97 -28.54
C PHE A 8 7.65 2.22 -28.55
N LYS A 9 7.66 0.99 -28.02
CA LYS A 9 6.43 0.21 -27.86
C LYS A 9 5.54 0.96 -26.84
N PRO A 10 4.27 1.26 -27.17
CA PRO A 10 3.38 1.91 -26.22
C PRO A 10 3.17 0.99 -25.02
N LYS A 11 3.25 1.58 -23.82
CA LYS A 11 3.07 0.86 -22.55
C LYS A 11 1.61 0.40 -22.41
N THR A 12 1.41 -0.81 -21.91
CA THR A 12 0.06 -1.33 -21.59
C THR A 12 -0.53 -0.58 -20.38
N PRO A 13 -1.85 -0.62 -20.16
CA PRO A 13 -2.46 -0.02 -18.97
C PRO A 13 -1.87 -0.54 -17.66
N LEU A 14 -1.56 -1.84 -17.56
CA LEU A 14 -0.94 -2.43 -16.37
C LEU A 14 0.50 -1.94 -16.15
N GLN A 15 1.27 -1.74 -17.23
CA GLN A 15 2.61 -1.14 -17.12
C GLN A 15 2.54 0.30 -16.61
N LYS A 16 1.58 1.09 -17.08
CA LYS A 16 1.37 2.45 -16.58
C LYS A 16 0.95 2.46 -15.12
N HIS A 17 0.05 1.58 -14.73
CA HIS A 17 -0.38 1.45 -13.33
C HIS A 17 0.79 1.06 -12.42
N LEU A 18 1.66 0.14 -12.86
CA LEU A 18 2.83 -0.24 -12.08
C LEU A 18 3.86 0.89 -11.95
N GLU A 19 4.01 1.71 -12.98
CA GLU A 19 4.82 2.94 -12.91
C GLU A 19 4.21 3.96 -11.95
N GLU A 20 2.90 4.12 -11.93
CA GLU A 20 2.20 4.96 -10.95
C GLU A 20 2.42 4.45 -9.51
N ILE A 21 2.38 3.13 -9.30
CA ILE A 21 2.73 2.52 -8.01
C ILE A 21 4.16 2.89 -7.61
N GLU A 22 5.12 2.71 -8.52
CA GLU A 22 6.53 3.04 -8.28
C GLU A 22 6.69 4.51 -7.92
N TYR A 23 6.14 5.43 -8.72
CA TYR A 23 6.25 6.86 -8.46
C TYR A 23 5.61 7.29 -7.14
N ASP A 24 4.41 6.81 -6.82
CA ASP A 24 3.71 7.19 -5.60
C ASP A 24 4.45 6.68 -4.35
N PHE A 25 5.00 5.47 -4.36
CA PHE A 25 5.80 4.96 -3.24
C PHE A 25 7.16 5.64 -3.14
N GLU A 26 7.85 5.87 -4.25
CA GLU A 26 9.15 6.54 -4.28
C GLU A 26 9.03 7.98 -3.74
N TRP A 27 7.96 8.69 -4.12
CA TRP A 27 7.66 10.03 -3.59
C TRP A 27 7.55 10.03 -2.07
N LEU A 28 6.75 9.12 -1.47
CA LEU A 28 6.62 9.02 -0.02
C LEU A 28 7.92 8.60 0.68
N MET A 29 8.70 7.73 0.06
CA MET A 29 9.97 7.27 0.63
C MET A 29 11.04 8.36 0.62
N ASP A 30 11.06 9.21 -0.40
CA ASP A 30 12.07 10.26 -0.56
C ASP A 30 11.86 11.43 0.40
N ILE A 31 10.61 11.79 0.69
CA ILE A 31 10.28 12.86 1.65
C ILE A 31 10.83 12.54 3.04
N TYR A 32 10.63 11.30 3.49
CA TYR A 32 10.98 10.88 4.85
C TYR A 32 12.26 10.06 4.96
N ASN A 33 12.92 9.79 3.84
CA ASN A 33 14.08 8.90 3.73
C ASN A 33 13.84 7.51 4.37
N TYR A 34 12.65 6.94 4.15
CA TYR A 34 12.21 5.66 4.77
C TYR A 34 12.48 4.42 3.91
N ARG A 35 13.39 4.48 2.93
CA ARG A 35 13.75 3.33 2.08
C ARG A 35 14.18 2.11 2.90
N GLU A 36 14.82 2.33 4.05
CA GLU A 36 15.23 1.26 4.98
C GLU A 36 14.05 0.45 5.57
N TYR A 37 12.84 1.03 5.63
CA TYR A 37 11.66 0.33 6.14
C TYR A 37 11.18 -0.79 5.19
N LEU A 38 11.65 -0.79 3.94
CA LEU A 38 11.40 -1.87 2.99
C LEU A 38 12.34 -3.07 3.16
N ILE A 39 13.40 -2.94 3.97
CA ILE A 39 14.33 -4.03 4.27
C ILE A 39 13.67 -4.92 5.34
N PRO A 40 13.66 -6.25 5.17
CA PRO A 40 13.08 -7.15 6.15
C PRO A 40 13.90 -7.13 7.45
N ALA A 41 13.32 -6.56 8.51
CA ALA A 41 13.74 -6.80 9.88
C ALA A 41 12.96 -8.02 10.40
N PHE A 42 13.63 -9.18 10.52
CA PHE A 42 13.00 -10.43 10.96
C PHE A 42 12.00 -10.23 12.12
N GLU A 43 10.75 -10.62 11.90
CA GLU A 43 9.75 -10.79 12.95
C GLU A 43 9.27 -12.24 12.90
N GLU A 44 9.75 -13.07 13.84
CA GLU A 44 9.59 -14.54 13.80
C GLU A 44 8.14 -15.05 13.92
N ASP A 45 7.19 -14.15 14.23
CA ASP A 45 5.81 -14.47 14.59
C ASP A 45 4.72 -13.85 13.69
N THR A 46 5.09 -13.11 12.64
CA THR A 46 4.09 -12.46 11.78
C THR A 46 3.57 -13.46 10.74
N GLN A 47 2.38 -14.02 10.98
CA GLN A 47 1.70 -14.86 10.00
C GLN A 47 1.06 -13.99 8.92
N LEU A 48 1.75 -13.87 7.79
CA LEU A 48 1.23 -13.18 6.60
C LEU A 48 0.30 -14.13 5.85
N VAL A 49 -0.91 -13.65 5.51
CA VAL A 49 -1.97 -14.43 4.85
C VAL A 49 -2.55 -13.73 3.62
N PHE A 50 -1.70 -12.99 2.88
CA PHE A 50 -2.14 -12.18 1.74
C PHE A 50 -2.52 -13.01 0.50
N ALA A 51 -2.17 -14.29 0.47
CA ALA A 51 -2.66 -15.22 -0.55
C ALA A 51 -4.20 -15.36 -0.56
N HIS A 52 -4.84 -15.17 0.60
CA HIS A 52 -6.27 -15.41 0.78
C HIS A 52 -7.10 -14.14 0.58
N ALA A 53 -7.76 -14.04 -0.58
CA ALA A 53 -8.61 -12.90 -0.96
C ALA A 53 -9.73 -12.55 0.04
N ALA A 54 -10.14 -13.50 0.90
CA ALA A 54 -11.15 -13.28 1.92
C ALA A 54 -10.74 -12.25 2.98
N TYR A 55 -9.44 -12.11 3.26
CA TYR A 55 -8.94 -11.22 4.31
C TYR A 55 -8.49 -9.86 3.78
N HIS A 56 -8.39 -9.66 2.46
CA HIS A 56 -7.84 -8.42 1.90
C HIS A 56 -8.59 -7.17 2.33
N LYS A 57 -9.92 -7.24 2.35
CA LYS A 57 -10.75 -6.11 2.78
C LYS A 57 -10.49 -5.75 4.23
N GLU A 58 -10.36 -6.75 5.10
CA GLU A 58 -10.09 -6.52 6.52
C GLU A 58 -8.73 -5.85 6.73
N PHE A 59 -7.68 -6.34 6.06
CA PHE A 59 -6.35 -5.72 6.13
C PHE A 59 -6.33 -4.27 5.63
N ILE A 60 -7.03 -3.99 4.53
CA ILE A 60 -7.12 -2.63 3.99
C ILE A 60 -7.95 -1.74 4.90
N ASP A 61 -9.07 -2.23 5.43
CA ASP A 61 -9.93 -1.47 6.34
C ASP A 61 -9.15 -1.08 7.61
N GLU A 62 -8.36 -2.00 8.17
CA GLU A 62 -7.50 -1.72 9.31
C GLU A 62 -6.41 -0.70 8.96
N LEU A 63 -5.76 -0.85 7.80
CA LEU A 63 -4.71 0.07 7.37
C LEU A 63 -5.25 1.49 7.12
N VAL A 64 -6.37 1.63 6.42
CA VAL A 64 -7.04 2.92 6.19
C VAL A 64 -7.40 3.56 7.52
N LYS A 65 -7.99 2.79 8.44
CA LYS A 65 -8.35 3.29 9.77
C LYS A 65 -7.12 3.84 10.50
N ILE A 66 -6.05 3.04 10.60
CA ILE A 66 -4.82 3.44 11.28
C ILE A 66 -4.22 4.70 10.65
N CYS A 67 -4.13 4.77 9.32
CA CYS A 67 -3.57 5.94 8.64
C CYS A 67 -4.43 7.20 8.84
N ILE A 68 -5.76 7.07 8.80
CA ILE A 68 -6.67 8.17 9.10
C ILE A 68 -6.51 8.64 10.53
N GLU A 69 -6.48 7.72 11.49
CA GLU A 69 -6.31 8.06 12.91
C GLU A 69 -4.97 8.75 13.15
N ASN A 70 -3.89 8.23 12.57
CA ASN A 70 -2.54 8.80 12.69
C ASN A 70 -2.45 10.22 12.14
N ILE A 71 -3.13 10.54 11.03
CA ILE A 71 -3.04 11.84 10.37
C ILE A 71 -4.05 12.82 10.97
N PHE A 72 -5.33 12.44 11.00
CA PHE A 72 -6.42 13.38 11.20
C PHE A 72 -6.84 13.58 12.65
N LEU A 73 -6.49 12.67 13.57
CA LEU A 73 -6.68 12.97 15.00
C LEU A 73 -5.80 14.15 15.42
N PRO A 74 -4.49 14.18 15.09
CA PRO A 74 -3.66 15.37 15.24
C PRO A 74 -4.26 16.64 14.62
N VAL A 75 -4.69 16.58 13.36
CA VAL A 75 -5.25 17.74 12.67
C VAL A 75 -6.52 18.25 13.34
N ALA A 76 -7.43 17.35 13.68
CA ALA A 76 -8.66 17.71 14.40
C ALA A 76 -8.37 18.30 15.80
N TYR A 77 -7.29 17.87 16.44
CA TYR A 77 -6.86 18.43 17.73
C TYR A 77 -6.29 19.84 17.59
N THR A 78 -5.49 20.11 16.55
CA THR A 78 -4.87 21.42 16.34
C THR A 78 -5.74 22.43 15.61
N SER A 79 -6.84 22.01 14.98
CA SER A 79 -7.73 22.88 14.18
C SER A 79 -8.23 24.17 14.86
N ASP A 80 -8.36 24.19 16.20
CA ASP A 80 -8.75 25.39 16.96
C ASP A 80 -7.55 26.18 17.53
N MET A 81 -6.32 25.72 17.27
CA MET A 81 -5.09 26.32 17.76
C MET A 81 -4.59 27.37 16.76
N GLN A 82 -4.15 28.52 17.27
CA GLN A 82 -3.48 29.51 16.44
C GLN A 82 -1.97 29.25 16.46
N PRO A 83 -1.36 28.96 15.30
CA PRO A 83 0.08 28.76 15.22
C PRO A 83 0.82 30.07 15.49
N THR A 84 2.06 29.96 15.95
CA THR A 84 2.89 31.15 16.25
C THR A 84 3.49 31.81 15.01
N HIS A 85 3.45 31.10 13.87
CA HIS A 85 3.94 31.52 12.56
C HIS A 85 2.98 31.06 11.46
N ASP A 86 3.18 31.55 10.23
CA ASP A 86 2.41 31.08 9.08
C ASP A 86 2.86 29.67 8.71
N ILE A 87 1.92 28.73 8.72
CA ILE A 87 2.12 27.29 8.42
C ILE A 87 1.38 26.87 7.15
N SER A 88 0.93 27.82 6.33
CA SER A 88 0.08 27.51 5.17
C SER A 88 0.76 26.55 4.19
N GLU A 89 2.06 26.75 3.92
CA GLU A 89 2.86 25.87 3.07
C GLU A 89 3.01 24.47 3.69
N ASP A 90 3.32 24.39 4.99
CA ASP A 90 3.40 23.10 5.70
C ASP A 90 2.06 22.33 5.62
N MET A 91 0.93 23.03 5.75
CA MET A 91 -0.39 22.38 5.67
C MET A 91 -0.71 21.88 4.26
N GLU A 92 -0.33 22.62 3.21
CA GLU A 92 -0.49 22.18 1.82
C GLU A 92 0.32 20.89 1.55
N ASP A 93 1.58 20.87 1.97
CA ASP A 93 2.45 19.69 1.85
C ASP A 93 1.88 18.49 2.61
N LEU A 94 1.43 18.67 3.85
CA LEU A 94 0.87 17.58 4.65
C LEU A 94 -0.44 17.02 4.07
N VAL A 95 -1.28 17.85 3.45
CA VAL A 95 -2.49 17.39 2.74
C VAL A 95 -2.10 16.53 1.53
N GLU A 96 -1.12 16.98 0.74
CA GLU A 96 -0.61 16.22 -0.40
C GLU A 96 -0.02 14.87 0.06
N GLU A 97 0.78 14.88 1.12
CA GLU A 97 1.33 13.66 1.71
C GLU A 97 0.24 12.69 2.17
N ALA A 98 -0.80 13.18 2.85
CA ALA A 98 -1.95 12.37 3.24
C ALA A 98 -2.66 11.77 2.03
N TRP A 99 -2.81 12.53 0.95
CA TRP A 99 -3.41 12.02 -0.28
C TRP A 99 -2.58 10.91 -0.91
N TYR A 100 -1.26 11.06 -1.01
CA TYR A 100 -0.37 9.99 -1.48
C TYR A 100 -0.41 8.75 -0.58
N VAL A 101 -0.52 8.90 0.75
CA VAL A 101 -0.72 7.75 1.65
C VAL A 101 -1.94 6.95 1.24
N PHE A 102 -3.09 7.60 1.00
CA PHE A 102 -4.32 6.89 0.59
C PHE A 102 -4.26 6.32 -0.83
N LYS A 103 -3.60 7.00 -1.78
CA LYS A 103 -3.30 6.41 -3.11
C LYS A 103 -2.47 5.13 -2.97
N CYS A 104 -1.42 5.16 -2.15
CA CYS A 104 -0.58 4.00 -1.90
C CYS A 104 -1.33 2.85 -1.21
N ILE A 105 -2.31 3.12 -0.35
CA ILE A 105 -3.18 2.06 0.19
C ILE A 105 -4.03 1.41 -0.92
N LYS A 106 -4.54 2.21 -1.87
CA LYS A 106 -5.23 1.69 -3.07
C LYS A 106 -4.32 0.78 -3.90
N HIS A 107 -3.06 1.17 -4.07
CA HIS A 107 -2.04 0.37 -4.72
C HIS A 107 -1.79 -0.95 -4.00
N ILE A 108 -1.69 -0.94 -2.66
CA ILE A 108 -1.57 -2.18 -1.87
C ILE A 108 -2.77 -3.09 -2.08
N TYR A 109 -3.99 -2.54 -2.10
CA TYR A 109 -5.19 -3.36 -2.36
C TYR A 109 -5.14 -4.02 -3.75
N PHE A 110 -4.74 -3.27 -4.76
CA PHE A 110 -4.51 -3.81 -6.11
C PHE A 110 -3.44 -4.91 -6.11
N ILE A 111 -2.28 -4.66 -5.50
CA ILE A 111 -1.17 -5.63 -5.38
C ILE A 111 -1.65 -6.92 -4.71
N MET A 112 -2.34 -6.82 -3.57
CA MET A 112 -2.88 -7.97 -2.85
C MET A 112 -3.85 -8.77 -3.71
N ARG A 113 -4.75 -8.09 -4.44
CA ARG A 113 -5.68 -8.76 -5.37
C ARG A 113 -4.95 -9.51 -6.47
N LYS A 114 -3.98 -8.88 -7.16
CA LYS A 114 -3.15 -9.53 -8.18
C LYS A 114 -2.37 -10.71 -7.61
N TYR A 115 -1.82 -10.54 -6.41
CA TYR A 115 -1.09 -11.60 -5.72
C TYR A 115 -2.01 -12.80 -5.39
N SER A 116 -3.21 -12.58 -4.88
CA SER A 116 -4.15 -13.69 -4.62
C SER A 116 -4.60 -14.40 -5.89
N GLN A 117 -4.68 -13.71 -7.04
CA GLN A 117 -5.00 -14.33 -8.33
C GLN A 117 -3.93 -15.35 -8.70
N ILE A 118 -2.64 -14.98 -8.60
CA ILE A 118 -1.54 -15.89 -8.96
C ILE A 118 -1.41 -17.06 -8.00
N VAL A 119 -1.76 -16.88 -6.72
CA VAL A 119 -1.71 -17.95 -5.73
C VAL A 119 -2.95 -18.87 -5.83
N SER A 120 -4.13 -18.31 -6.09
CA SER A 120 -5.39 -19.04 -6.13
C SER A 120 -5.65 -19.79 -7.44
N ASP A 121 -5.01 -19.40 -8.55
CA ASP A 121 -5.15 -20.13 -9.81
C ASP A 121 -4.25 -21.38 -9.86
N ILE A 122 -4.81 -22.46 -10.39
CA ILE A 122 -4.27 -23.81 -10.49
C ILE A 122 -3.75 -24.08 -11.91
N GLU A 123 -4.08 -23.25 -12.90
CA GLU A 123 -3.53 -23.41 -14.25
C GLU A 123 -2.22 -22.63 -14.45
N PHE A 124 -1.18 -23.03 -13.72
CA PHE A 124 0.22 -22.69 -14.05
C PHE A 124 0.67 -23.26 -15.42
N ASP A 125 -0.19 -24.05 -16.08
CA ASP A 125 0.07 -24.77 -17.34
C ASP A 125 0.25 -23.88 -18.59
N LYS A 126 0.14 -22.54 -18.47
CA LYS A 126 0.21 -21.64 -19.63
C LYS A 126 1.46 -20.75 -19.68
N MET A 127 2.32 -20.73 -18.66
CA MET A 127 3.57 -19.97 -18.69
C MET A 127 4.79 -20.87 -19.00
N PRO A 128 5.73 -20.44 -19.86
CA PRO A 128 6.94 -21.21 -20.12
C PRO A 128 7.78 -21.39 -18.85
N TRP A 129 8.17 -22.64 -18.59
CA TRP A 129 8.97 -23.05 -17.41
C TRP A 129 10.25 -22.22 -17.18
N ALA A 130 10.88 -21.73 -18.25
CA ALA A 130 12.08 -20.89 -18.17
C ALA A 130 11.85 -19.58 -17.39
N PHE A 131 10.64 -19.01 -17.46
CA PHE A 131 10.27 -17.80 -16.71
C PHE A 131 10.19 -18.07 -15.20
N HIS A 132 9.91 -19.32 -14.82
CA HIS A 132 9.83 -19.75 -13.42
C HIS A 132 11.21 -20.10 -12.83
N GLU A 133 12.19 -20.47 -13.66
CA GLU A 133 13.57 -20.77 -13.22
C GLU A 133 14.36 -19.52 -12.82
N GLU A 134 14.16 -18.38 -13.50
CA GLU A 134 14.82 -17.10 -13.17
C GLU A 134 14.35 -16.54 -11.81
N VAL A 135 13.09 -16.80 -11.42
CA VAL A 135 12.52 -16.39 -10.13
C VAL A 135 12.97 -17.31 -8.98
N ARG A 136 13.33 -18.57 -9.28
CA ARG A 136 13.66 -19.60 -8.26
C ARG A 136 15.06 -19.48 -7.65
N GLN A 137 15.98 -18.72 -8.23
CA GLN A 137 17.40 -18.69 -7.83
C GLN A 137 17.82 -17.42 -7.07
N ILE A 138 16.85 -16.66 -6.58
CA ILE A 138 17.09 -15.35 -6.00
C ILE A 138 17.24 -15.53 -4.49
N ASP A 139 18.42 -15.21 -3.97
CA ASP A 139 18.67 -15.05 -2.54
C ASP A 139 17.73 -13.96 -1.97
N GLU A 140 17.16 -14.16 -0.78
CA GLU A 140 16.25 -13.18 -0.13
C GLU A 140 16.88 -11.77 -0.10
N ILE A 141 18.18 -11.65 0.17
CA ILE A 141 18.90 -10.36 0.18
C ILE A 141 18.85 -9.71 -1.22
N LYS A 142 18.98 -10.51 -2.28
CA LYS A 142 18.92 -10.04 -3.68
C LYS A 142 17.52 -9.70 -4.14
N PHE A 143 16.47 -10.14 -3.44
CA PHE A 143 15.09 -9.74 -3.77
C PHE A 143 14.85 -8.27 -3.42
N TYR A 144 15.30 -7.81 -2.25
CA TYR A 144 15.08 -6.44 -1.80
C TYR A 144 15.94 -5.40 -2.54
N ASP A 145 17.02 -5.82 -3.19
CA ASP A 145 17.84 -4.98 -4.06
C ASP A 145 17.19 -4.70 -5.44
N ARG A 146 16.09 -5.39 -5.77
CA ARG A 146 15.40 -5.23 -7.06
C ARG A 146 14.59 -3.95 -7.16
N LYS A 147 14.28 -3.54 -8.39
CA LYS A 147 13.31 -2.47 -8.64
C LYS A 147 11.89 -2.90 -8.25
N ILE A 148 11.02 -1.93 -7.98
CA ILE A 148 9.61 -2.18 -7.63
C ILE A 148 8.91 -3.01 -8.72
N GLU A 149 9.13 -2.67 -9.99
CA GLU A 149 8.60 -3.42 -11.15
C GLU A 149 8.93 -4.92 -11.08
N GLU A 150 10.17 -5.27 -10.74
CA GLU A 150 10.63 -6.66 -10.67
C GLU A 150 10.06 -7.41 -9.46
N LYS A 151 9.85 -6.71 -8.33
CA LYS A 151 9.24 -7.27 -7.11
C LYS A 151 7.74 -7.51 -7.30
N LEU A 152 7.09 -6.70 -8.12
CA LEU A 152 5.64 -6.71 -8.39
C LEU A 152 5.30 -7.18 -9.81
N TRP A 153 6.15 -8.00 -10.42
CA TRP A 153 5.98 -8.48 -11.81
C TRP A 153 4.59 -9.09 -12.08
N PHE A 154 3.97 -9.72 -11.08
CA PHE A 154 2.65 -10.34 -11.18
C PHE A 154 1.52 -9.32 -11.41
N CYS A 155 1.74 -8.04 -11.09
CA CYS A 155 0.81 -6.95 -11.39
C CYS A 155 0.70 -6.67 -12.90
N LEU A 156 1.68 -7.11 -13.70
CA LEU A 156 1.67 -6.96 -15.17
C LEU A 156 0.84 -8.02 -15.89
N LEU A 157 0.37 -9.05 -15.17
CA LEU A 157 -0.47 -10.09 -15.74
C LEU A 157 -1.91 -9.61 -15.88
N ASP A 158 -2.61 -10.03 -16.93
CA ASP A 158 -4.04 -9.71 -17.09
C ASP A 158 -4.90 -10.27 -15.93
N ASP A 159 -6.05 -9.66 -15.67
CA ASP A 159 -6.97 -10.09 -14.62
C ASP A 159 -7.64 -11.41 -14.95
N TRP A 160 -7.55 -12.38 -14.03
CA TRP A 160 -8.23 -13.67 -14.13
C TRP A 160 -9.41 -13.73 -13.14
N LYS A 161 -10.48 -14.44 -13.51
CA LYS A 161 -11.67 -14.58 -12.64
C LYS A 161 -11.37 -15.52 -11.48
N VAL A 162 -11.15 -14.95 -10.28
CA VAL A 162 -11.09 -15.71 -9.03
C VAL A 162 -12.52 -15.99 -8.56
N GLU A 163 -12.98 -17.24 -8.72
CA GLU A 163 -14.25 -17.66 -8.11
C GLU A 163 -14.04 -17.97 -6.63
N LYS A 164 -14.94 -17.47 -5.77
CA LYS A 164 -14.91 -17.51 -4.29
C LYS A 164 -14.58 -18.87 -3.64
N HIS A 165 -14.62 -19.97 -4.39
CA HIS A 165 -14.40 -21.33 -3.92
C HIS A 165 -13.64 -22.22 -4.93
N MET A 166 -12.59 -21.70 -5.57
CA MET A 166 -11.72 -22.57 -6.36
C MET A 166 -10.99 -23.57 -5.45
N LYS A 167 -11.43 -24.83 -5.48
CA LYS A 167 -10.74 -25.95 -4.86
C LYS A 167 -9.59 -26.40 -5.77
N ARG A 168 -8.35 -26.28 -5.27
CA ARG A 168 -7.29 -27.31 -5.36
C ARG A 168 -7.68 -28.61 -6.06
N LYS A 169 -7.30 -28.88 -7.32
CA LYS A 169 -7.12 -30.27 -7.75
C LYS A 169 -5.91 -30.82 -6.97
N GLU A 170 -6.10 -31.88 -6.20
CA GLU A 170 -5.04 -32.50 -5.36
C GLU A 170 -3.80 -32.95 -6.16
N SER A 171 -3.88 -33.00 -7.49
CA SER A 171 -2.77 -33.32 -8.40
C SER A 171 -1.76 -32.19 -8.60
N ASP A 172 -2.14 -30.93 -8.35
CA ASP A 172 -1.31 -29.74 -8.62
C ASP A 172 -0.57 -29.23 -7.38
N LYS A 173 -0.17 -30.16 -6.51
CA LYS A 173 0.71 -29.91 -5.34
C LYS A 173 2.16 -29.59 -5.73
N ARG A 174 2.42 -29.08 -6.95
CA ARG A 174 3.78 -28.87 -7.48
C ARG A 174 3.95 -27.41 -7.96
N GLY A 175 3.79 -26.45 -7.05
CA GLY A 175 3.93 -25.03 -7.45
C GLY A 175 4.19 -24.02 -6.34
N LEU A 176 3.69 -24.24 -5.13
CA LEU A 176 3.88 -23.32 -3.99
C LEU A 176 4.27 -24.11 -2.74
N TYR A 177 5.53 -24.50 -2.63
CA TYR A 177 6.08 -25.02 -1.40
C TYR A 177 7.43 -24.36 -1.15
N TYR A 178 7.52 -23.53 -0.12
CA TYR A 178 8.72 -23.45 0.70
C TYR A 178 8.35 -23.78 2.16
N LEU A 179 8.61 -25.06 2.45
CA LEU A 179 8.97 -25.71 3.71
C LEU A 179 8.47 -25.11 5.05
N ASN A 180 7.73 -25.96 5.77
CA ASN A 180 7.56 -26.06 7.24
C ASN A 180 6.35 -25.44 7.97
N ARG A 181 5.32 -24.86 7.34
CA ARG A 181 4.09 -24.46 8.08
C ARG A 181 2.72 -24.73 7.43
N GLY A 182 2.65 -25.39 6.27
CA GLY A 182 1.36 -25.71 5.64
C GLY A 182 0.60 -24.51 5.06
N TYR A 183 1.32 -23.44 4.74
CA TYR A 183 0.81 -22.20 4.14
C TYR A 183 1.27 -22.08 2.67
N GLU A 184 0.38 -21.63 1.79
CA GLU A 184 0.59 -21.55 0.33
C GLU A 184 0.83 -20.10 -0.10
N GLY A 185 2.09 -19.67 -0.26
CA GLY A 185 2.47 -18.30 -0.68
C GLY A 185 3.97 -18.13 -0.96
N ASN A 186 4.37 -17.03 -1.59
CA ASN A 186 5.76 -16.57 -1.71
C ASN A 186 6.08 -15.64 -0.53
N TYR A 187 6.96 -16.09 0.36
CA TYR A 187 7.32 -15.37 1.58
C TYR A 187 7.90 -13.97 1.30
N ASP A 188 8.85 -13.84 0.38
CA ASP A 188 9.48 -12.54 0.06
C ASP A 188 8.47 -11.51 -0.46
N VAL A 189 7.56 -11.94 -1.33
CA VAL A 189 6.49 -11.08 -1.86
C VAL A 189 5.56 -10.66 -0.73
N GLU A 190 5.16 -11.57 0.15
CA GLU A 190 4.27 -11.25 1.27
C GLU A 190 4.94 -10.33 2.29
N VAL A 191 6.20 -10.59 2.64
CA VAL A 191 6.97 -9.70 3.50
C VAL A 191 7.11 -8.33 2.86
N TYR A 192 7.32 -8.25 1.54
CA TYR A 192 7.37 -6.96 0.85
C TYR A 192 6.03 -6.21 0.89
N ILE A 193 4.90 -6.89 0.64
CA ILE A 193 3.56 -6.29 0.79
C ILE A 193 3.36 -5.79 2.23
N PHE A 194 3.73 -6.59 3.23
CA PHE A 194 3.67 -6.19 4.64
C PHE A 194 4.53 -4.95 4.92
N ARG A 195 5.75 -4.90 4.38
CA ARG A 195 6.66 -3.75 4.54
C ARG A 195 6.10 -2.48 3.91
N LEU A 196 5.46 -2.58 2.75
CA LEU A 196 4.73 -1.45 2.15
C LEU A 196 3.61 -0.96 3.08
N MET A 197 2.84 -1.87 3.68
CA MET A 197 1.81 -1.49 4.67
C MET A 197 2.43 -0.80 5.90
N MET A 198 3.52 -1.34 6.43
CA MET A 198 4.23 -0.78 7.59
C MET A 198 4.85 0.59 7.30
N LEU A 199 5.36 0.79 6.09
CA LEU A 199 5.81 2.10 5.60
C LEU A 199 4.67 3.11 5.67
N LEU A 200 3.48 2.78 5.15
CA LEU A 200 2.34 3.71 5.19
C LEU A 200 1.86 3.98 6.62
N LYS A 201 1.87 2.97 7.51
CA LYS A 201 1.62 3.18 8.95
C LYS A 201 2.64 4.14 9.57
N LYS A 202 3.92 4.05 9.19
CA LYS A 202 4.97 4.92 9.69
C LYS A 202 4.84 6.34 9.15
N VAL A 203 4.71 6.49 7.83
CA VAL A 203 4.55 7.78 7.14
C VAL A 203 3.32 8.53 7.67
N SER A 204 2.15 7.88 7.74
CA SER A 204 0.94 8.51 8.27
C SER A 204 1.11 9.03 9.71
N LYS A 205 1.86 8.31 10.55
CA LYS A 205 2.19 8.78 11.90
C LYS A 205 3.12 10.00 11.87
N THR A 206 4.08 10.04 10.95
CA THR A 206 4.97 11.18 10.78
C THR A 206 4.22 12.42 10.30
N VAL A 207 3.34 12.29 9.29
CA VAL A 207 2.47 13.37 8.80
C VAL A 207 1.68 14.00 9.95
N GLY A 208 0.99 13.17 10.74
CA GLY A 208 0.24 13.64 11.91
C GLY A 208 1.13 14.31 12.97
N HIS A 209 2.36 13.83 13.16
CA HIS A 209 3.31 14.44 14.08
C HIS A 209 3.81 15.80 13.57
N CYS A 210 4.13 15.92 12.28
CA CYS A 210 4.51 17.19 11.67
C CYS A 210 3.39 18.23 11.83
N ASN A 211 2.12 17.84 11.69
CA ASN A 211 1.00 18.74 12.00
C ASN A 211 1.04 19.24 13.46
N LEU A 212 1.30 18.37 14.44
CA LEU A 212 1.42 18.79 15.84
C LEU A 212 2.59 19.77 16.03
N THR A 213 3.75 19.46 15.43
CA THR A 213 4.94 20.29 15.51
C THR A 213 4.74 21.66 14.87
N ALA A 214 4.06 21.75 13.72
CA ALA A 214 3.73 23.01 13.07
C ALA A 214 2.85 23.91 13.97
N HIS A 215 2.05 23.31 14.85
CA HIS A 215 1.22 24.03 15.84
C HIS A 215 1.91 24.17 17.21
N ASP A 216 3.23 23.99 17.28
CA ASP A 216 4.03 24.09 18.51
C ASP A 216 3.53 23.18 19.65
N VAL A 217 2.96 22.02 19.31
CA VAL A 217 2.45 21.06 20.29
C VAL A 217 3.50 20.01 20.61
N ASP A 218 4.13 20.15 21.78
CA ASP A 218 5.05 19.15 22.31
C ASP A 218 4.32 17.99 23.03
N GLN A 219 4.73 16.76 22.71
CA GLN A 219 4.41 15.50 23.39
C GLN A 219 2.96 15.36 23.90
N VAL A 220 2.04 15.03 22.99
CA VAL A 220 0.69 14.57 23.37
C VAL A 220 0.70 13.05 23.54
N GLU A 221 0.50 12.56 24.76
CA GLU A 221 0.42 11.11 25.04
C GLU A 221 -0.74 10.43 24.31
N ASN A 222 -1.91 11.07 24.24
CA ASN A 222 -3.04 10.60 23.44
C ASN A 222 -3.91 11.76 22.94
N VAL A 223 -3.94 11.95 21.62
CA VAL A 223 -4.76 12.99 20.97
C VAL A 223 -6.25 12.59 20.94
N TYR A 224 -6.52 11.28 20.90
CA TYR A 224 -7.86 10.72 20.76
C TYR A 224 -8.80 11.15 21.89
N ASP A 225 -8.30 11.20 23.12
CA ASP A 225 -9.11 11.55 24.31
C ASP A 225 -9.43 13.05 24.40
N LYS A 226 -8.83 13.86 23.52
CA LYS A 226 -8.92 15.33 23.57
C LYS A 226 -9.77 15.92 22.44
N ILE A 227 -10.13 15.14 21.43
CA ILE A 227 -10.98 15.62 20.34
C ILE A 227 -12.47 15.52 20.70
N SER A 228 -13.28 16.44 20.17
CA SER A 228 -14.72 16.40 20.41
C SER A 228 -15.37 15.21 19.69
N VAL A 229 -16.45 14.69 20.26
CA VAL A 229 -17.25 13.59 19.68
C VAL A 229 -17.71 13.91 18.24
N GLN A 230 -18.01 15.18 17.96
CA GLN A 230 -18.41 15.63 16.62
C GLN A 230 -17.27 15.49 15.60
N LYS A 231 -16.04 15.91 15.97
CA LYS A 231 -14.86 15.76 15.11
C LYS A 231 -14.52 14.27 14.90
N ALA A 232 -14.60 13.47 15.95
CA ALA A 232 -14.40 12.01 15.87
C ALA A 232 -15.38 11.33 14.90
N HIS A 233 -16.66 11.68 14.95
CA HIS A 233 -17.66 11.15 14.01
C HIS A 233 -17.40 11.58 12.57
N LYS A 234 -16.99 12.83 12.33
CA LYS A 234 -16.66 13.30 10.96
C LYS A 234 -15.47 12.54 10.36
N ILE A 235 -14.43 12.28 11.16
CA ILE A 235 -13.30 11.42 10.77
C ILE A 235 -13.78 10.01 10.43
N GLN A 236 -14.68 9.45 11.26
CA GLN A 236 -15.25 8.13 11.04
C GLN A 236 -16.06 8.04 9.73
N ASP A 237 -16.93 9.01 9.44
CA ASP A 237 -17.75 9.00 8.22
C ASP A 237 -16.89 9.14 6.94
N LEU A 238 -15.86 9.99 7.00
CA LEU A 238 -14.93 10.18 5.89
C LEU A 238 -14.00 8.97 5.71
N SER A 239 -13.68 8.25 6.79
CA SER A 239 -12.97 6.96 6.68
C SER A 239 -13.73 5.95 5.84
N MET A 240 -15.05 5.91 5.96
CA MET A 240 -15.88 5.04 5.11
C MET A 240 -15.84 5.48 3.65
N THR A 241 -15.81 6.79 3.40
CA THR A 241 -15.77 7.35 2.04
C THR A 241 -14.42 7.06 1.36
N ILE A 242 -13.31 7.31 2.05
CA ILE A 242 -11.95 7.04 1.56
C ILE A 242 -11.77 5.53 1.35
N ARG A 243 -12.19 4.70 2.31
CA ARG A 243 -12.16 3.24 2.18
C ARG A 243 -12.92 2.76 0.95
N ASP A 244 -14.14 3.26 0.73
CA ASP A 244 -14.95 2.88 -0.42
C ASP A 244 -14.25 3.25 -1.74
N SER A 245 -13.57 4.41 -1.80
CA SER A 245 -12.79 4.82 -2.97
C SER A 245 -11.53 3.97 -3.19
N ILE A 246 -10.94 3.41 -2.13
CA ILE A 246 -9.80 2.49 -2.19
C ILE A 246 -10.26 1.13 -2.75
N ILE A 247 -11.35 0.57 -2.21
CA ILE A 247 -11.81 -0.79 -2.54
C ILE A 247 -12.45 -0.87 -3.94
N ARG A 248 -13.01 0.22 -4.47
CA ARG A 248 -13.67 0.23 -5.78
C ARG A 248 -12.68 0.51 -6.90
N ASP A 249 -12.55 -0.42 -7.84
CA ASP A 249 -11.57 -0.37 -8.94
C ASP A 249 -11.73 0.85 -9.85
N ASN A 250 -12.96 1.38 -9.99
CA ASN A 250 -13.29 2.49 -10.87
C ASN A 250 -13.39 3.85 -10.16
N GLN A 251 -12.99 3.92 -8.89
CA GLN A 251 -13.01 5.16 -8.12
C GLN A 251 -11.58 5.57 -7.78
N GLU A 252 -11.26 6.84 -7.98
CA GLU A 252 -10.00 7.40 -7.51
C GLU A 252 -10.15 7.94 -6.09
N VAL A 253 -9.03 7.99 -5.37
CA VAL A 253 -8.98 8.66 -4.07
C VAL A 253 -9.06 10.17 -4.32
N SER A 254 -10.18 10.78 -3.93
CA SER A 254 -10.44 12.19 -4.18
C SER A 254 -9.59 13.09 -3.27
N PHE A 255 -8.72 13.92 -3.86
CA PHE A 255 -7.96 14.93 -3.11
C PHE A 255 -8.89 15.86 -2.30
N ASP A 256 -9.97 16.34 -2.91
CA ASP A 256 -10.96 17.21 -2.22
C ASP A 256 -11.52 16.57 -0.94
N LYS A 257 -11.66 15.24 -0.88
CA LYS A 257 -12.15 14.53 0.32
C LYS A 257 -11.10 14.46 1.42
N VAL A 258 -9.82 14.44 1.06
CA VAL A 258 -8.69 14.54 1.99
C VAL A 258 -8.58 15.99 2.49
N LEU A 259 -8.73 16.97 1.60
CA LEU A 259 -8.76 18.39 1.93
C LEU A 259 -9.90 18.73 2.91
N ASP A 260 -11.11 18.21 2.66
CA ASP A 260 -12.28 18.35 3.53
C ASP A 260 -11.99 17.87 4.98
N LEU A 261 -11.03 16.96 5.18
CA LEU A 261 -10.61 16.46 6.49
C LEU A 261 -9.56 17.34 7.18
N TYR A 262 -8.76 18.09 6.43
CA TYR A 262 -7.74 18.98 6.99
C TYR A 262 -8.35 20.29 7.52
N TYR A 263 -9.38 20.80 6.86
CA TYR A 263 -10.01 22.09 7.19
C TYR A 263 -11.36 21.92 7.92
N VAL A 264 -11.50 20.86 8.72
CA VAL A 264 -12.70 20.51 9.49
C VAL A 264 -12.97 21.45 10.65
#